data_AF-A0A2S7ZAU8-F1
#
_entry.id   AF-A0A2S7ZAU8-F1
#
_cell.length_a   1.000
_cell.length_b   1.000
_cell.length_c   1.000
_cell.angle_alpha   90.00
_cell.angle_beta   90.00
_cell.angle_gamma   90.00
#
_symmetry.space_group_name_H-M   'P 1'
#
loop_
_entity.id
_entity.type
_entity.pdbx_description
1 polymer ?
#
loop_
_entity_poly.entity_id
_entity_poly.type
_entity_poly.pdbx_seq_one_letter_code
_entity_poly.pdbx_strand_id
1 'polypeptide(L)'
;MIKIDSFNEDKKAEWMGILFKYYIEDKLDWKRFCIFVNALEFLLVQDVETLLSCNFEMLEYDINLDLIKEYEQAKNGEIEKEDNSMPLKSIAIDKGIYLRLLSVGLASIDGGTLSLGLMPDIIKLPVDKDLELMLGILSTF
;
A
#
# COMPACT_ATOMS: atom_id res chain seq x y z
N MET A 1 10.50 0.69 32.25
CA MET A 1 9.09 0.60 31.80
C MET A 1 9.08 1.01 30.34
N ILE A 2 9.06 0.04 29.43
CA ILE A 2 8.93 0.34 28.00
C ILE A 2 7.48 0.80 27.88
N LYS A 3 7.26 2.12 27.80
CA LYS A 3 5.96 2.62 27.38
C LYS A 3 5.73 1.99 26.01
N ILE A 4 4.67 1.20 25.90
CA ILE A 4 4.17 0.76 24.61
C ILE A 4 3.56 2.02 23.98
N ASP A 5 4.41 2.92 23.50
CA ASP A 5 4.07 4.13 22.75
C ASP A 5 3.47 3.77 21.37
N SER A 6 3.38 2.47 21.05
CA SER A 6 2.91 1.96 19.76
C SER A 6 1.47 2.36 19.41
N PHE A 7 0.68 2.81 20.38
CA PHE A 7 -0.71 3.24 20.18
C PHE A 7 -0.94 4.75 20.23
N ASN A 8 0.10 5.58 20.47
CA ASN A 8 0.00 7.03 20.70
C ASN A 8 -1.23 7.67 20.02
N GLU A 9 -2.31 7.80 20.79
CA GLU A 9 -3.64 8.14 20.28
C GLU A 9 -3.64 9.57 19.74
N ASP A 10 -2.85 10.46 20.34
CA ASP A 10 -2.69 11.84 19.87
C ASP A 10 -2.12 11.87 18.45
N LYS A 11 -1.11 11.03 18.15
CA LYS A 11 -0.51 10.97 16.82
C LYS A 11 -1.47 10.39 15.79
N LYS A 12 -2.25 9.37 16.17
CA LYS A 12 -3.31 8.83 15.30
C LYS A 12 -4.39 9.85 15.04
N ALA A 13 -4.83 10.60 16.06
CA ALA A 13 -5.83 11.64 15.93
C ALA A 13 -5.35 12.78 15.02
N GLU A 14 -4.07 13.15 15.09
CA GLU A 14 -3.44 14.10 14.18
C GLU A 14 -3.57 13.65 12.71
N TRP A 15 -3.15 12.41 12.41
CA TRP A 15 -3.25 11.86 11.06
C TRP A 15 -4.69 11.73 10.58
N MET A 16 -5.62 11.29 11.43
CA MET A 16 -7.05 11.26 11.10
C MET A 16 -7.59 12.67 10.82
N GLY A 17 -7.12 13.69 11.54
CA GLY A 17 -7.44 15.09 11.28
C GLY A 17 -6.98 15.57 9.91
N ILE A 18 -5.78 15.15 9.47
CA ILE A 18 -5.27 15.42 8.12
C ILE A 18 -6.16 14.76 7.06
N LEU A 19 -6.51 13.48 7.24
CA LEU A 19 -7.41 12.77 6.33
C LEU A 19 -8.79 13.44 6.25
N PHE A 20 -9.33 13.86 7.39
CA PHE A 20 -10.60 14.56 7.45
C PHE A 20 -10.55 15.90 6.73
N LYS A 21 -9.44 16.64 6.85
CA LYS A 21 -9.21 17.87 6.08
C LYS A 21 -9.23 17.62 4.57
N TYR A 22 -8.55 16.56 4.10
CA TYR A 22 -8.57 16.20 2.67
C TYR A 22 -9.97 15.80 2.19
N TYR A 23 -10.75 15.12 3.03
CA TYR A 23 -12.14 14.77 2.73
C TYR A 23 -13.04 16.01 2.59
N ILE A 24 -13.01 16.96 3.54
CA ILE A 24 -13.84 18.17 3.47
C ILE A 24 -13.41 19.13 2.34
N GLU A 25 -12.17 19.03 1.85
CA GLU A 25 -11.67 19.78 0.70
C GLU A 25 -11.96 19.08 -0.64
N ASP A 26 -12.78 18.01 -0.65
CA ASP A 26 -13.14 17.20 -1.83
C ASP A 26 -11.91 16.59 -2.56
N LYS A 27 -10.79 16.38 -1.83
CA LYS A 27 -9.55 15.77 -2.36
C LYS A 27 -9.45 14.27 -2.06
N LEU A 28 -10.38 13.74 -1.25
CA LEU A 28 -10.44 12.34 -0.86
C LEU A 28 -11.91 11.92 -0.82
N ASP A 29 -12.28 10.85 -1.54
CA ASP A 29 -13.66 10.37 -1.51
C ASP A 29 -13.99 9.63 -0.20
N TRP A 30 -15.29 9.55 0.13
CA TRP A 30 -15.76 8.93 1.37
C TRP A 30 -15.29 7.49 1.55
N LYS A 31 -15.29 6.68 0.48
CA LYS A 31 -14.90 5.27 0.57
C LYS A 31 -13.43 5.15 0.95
N ARG A 32 -12.55 5.90 0.29
CA ARG A 32 -11.12 5.93 0.62
C ARG A 32 -10.84 6.53 1.98
N PHE A 33 -11.54 7.59 2.36
CA PHE A 33 -11.45 8.16 3.70
C PHE A 33 -11.73 7.10 4.77
N CYS A 34 -12.82 6.33 4.65
CA CYS A 34 -13.13 5.25 5.58
C CYS A 34 -12.04 4.17 5.62
N ILE A 35 -11.48 3.77 4.47
CA ILE A 35 -10.39 2.80 4.41
C ILE A 35 -9.17 3.32 5.18
N PHE A 36 -8.79 4.58 4.97
CA PHE A 36 -7.60 5.16 5.58
C PHE A 36 -7.77 5.38 7.09
N VAL A 37 -8.95 5.82 7.54
CA VAL A 37 -9.24 5.92 8.99
C VAL A 37 -9.18 4.55 9.64
N ASN A 38 -9.81 3.53 9.03
CA ASN A 38 -9.73 2.15 9.51
C ASN A 38 -8.27 1.66 9.55
N ALA A 39 -7.48 1.95 8.51
CA ALA A 39 -6.06 1.62 8.52
C ALA A 39 -5.30 2.25 9.69
N LEU A 40 -5.53 3.53 10.00
CA LEU A 40 -4.91 4.21 11.13
C LEU A 40 -5.38 3.70 12.50
N GLU A 41 -6.62 3.22 12.61
CA GLU A 41 -7.10 2.57 13.83
C GLU A 41 -6.32 1.28 14.13
N PHE A 42 -6.07 0.47 13.10
CA PHE A 42 -5.46 -0.86 13.24
C PHE A 42 -3.92 -0.88 13.19
N LEU A 43 -3.29 0.03 12.42
CA LEU A 43 -1.83 0.13 12.36
C LEU A 43 -1.26 0.71 13.65
N LEU A 44 -0.07 0.28 14.05
CA LEU A 44 0.67 0.92 15.13
C LEU A 44 1.28 2.23 14.61
N VAL A 45 1.52 3.19 15.51
CA VAL A 45 2.15 4.46 15.14
C VAL A 45 3.51 4.23 14.48
N GLN A 46 4.32 3.34 15.07
CA GLN A 46 5.60 2.92 14.51
C GLN A 46 5.49 2.29 13.11
N ASP A 47 4.37 1.64 12.78
CA ASP A 47 4.18 1.04 11.47
C ASP A 47 4.02 2.14 10.42
N VAL A 48 3.17 3.13 10.70
CA VAL A 48 2.94 4.27 9.83
C VAL A 48 4.21 5.10 9.67
N GLU A 49 4.94 5.34 10.76
CA GLU A 49 6.24 6.03 10.70
C GLU A 49 7.26 5.26 9.87
N THR A 50 7.33 3.93 10.03
CA THR A 50 8.19 3.07 9.20
C THR A 50 7.81 3.23 7.73
N LEU A 51 6.53 3.13 7.40
CA LEU A 51 6.02 3.27 6.02
C LEU A 51 6.32 4.64 5.42
N LEU A 52 6.19 5.72 6.19
CA LEU A 52 6.51 7.09 5.76
C LEU A 52 8.03 7.29 5.55
N SER A 53 8.86 6.54 6.26
CA SER A 53 10.32 6.58 6.13
C SER A 53 10.88 5.64 5.05
N CYS A 54 10.07 4.72 4.52
CA CYS A 54 10.50 3.77 3.51
C CYS A 54 10.86 4.48 2.21
N ASN A 55 12.01 4.13 1.64
CA ASN A 55 12.33 4.49 0.27
C ASN A 55 11.56 3.58 -0.68
N PHE A 56 10.81 4.17 -1.61
CA PHE A 56 10.15 3.42 -2.66
C PHE A 56 11.19 2.91 -3.66
N GLU A 57 11.35 1.59 -3.73
CA GLU A 57 12.09 0.94 -4.80
C GLU A 57 11.19 0.81 -6.03
N MET A 58 11.66 1.28 -7.17
CA MET A 58 10.99 1.01 -8.44
C MET A 58 11.19 -0.48 -8.76
N LEU A 59 10.12 -1.27 -8.77
CA LEU A 59 10.17 -2.57 -9.44
C LEU A 59 10.13 -2.29 -10.93
N GLU A 60 11.18 -2.71 -11.64
CA GLU A 60 11.04 -3.07 -13.04
C GLU A 60 10.05 -4.23 -13.08
N TYR A 61 8.79 -3.90 -13.39
CA TYR A 61 7.78 -4.91 -13.57
C TYR A 61 8.08 -5.63 -14.89
N ASP A 62 8.51 -6.90 -14.81
CA ASP A 62 8.75 -7.72 -15.99
C ASP A 62 7.42 -8.16 -16.62
N ILE A 63 7.18 -7.58 -17.80
CA ILE A 63 6.03 -7.71 -18.70
C ILE A 63 5.79 -9.17 -19.17
N ASN A 64 6.68 -10.12 -18.83
CA ASN A 64 6.47 -11.54 -19.11
C ASN A 64 5.13 -12.12 -18.57
N LEU A 65 4.42 -11.47 -17.63
CA LEU A 65 3.07 -11.89 -17.20
C LEU A 65 1.90 -11.24 -17.97
N ASP A 66 2.15 -10.15 -18.72
CA ASP A 66 1.22 -9.59 -19.71
C ASP A 66 1.12 -10.46 -20.98
N LEU A 67 1.92 -11.54 -21.08
CA LEU A 67 1.81 -12.61 -22.08
C LEU A 67 0.37 -13.16 -22.22
N ILE A 68 -0.47 -13.06 -21.17
CA ILE A 68 -1.89 -13.44 -21.22
C ILE A 68 -2.72 -12.44 -22.04
N LYS A 69 -2.38 -11.15 -22.02
CA LYS A 69 -3.03 -10.09 -22.80
C LYS A 69 -2.59 -10.09 -24.27
N GLU A 70 -1.31 -10.32 -24.56
CA GLU A 70 -0.84 -10.54 -25.95
C GLU A 70 -1.49 -11.77 -26.58
N TYR A 71 -1.76 -12.80 -25.78
CA TYR A 71 -2.44 -14.02 -26.24
C TYR A 71 -3.90 -13.77 -26.66
N GLU A 72 -4.61 -12.83 -26.03
CA GLU A 72 -5.97 -12.43 -26.43
C GLU A 72 -6.00 -11.43 -27.59
N GLN A 73 -5.01 -10.55 -27.72
CA GLN A 73 -4.91 -9.62 -28.85
C GLN A 73 -4.48 -10.32 -30.15
N ALA A 74 -3.61 -11.35 -30.07
CA ALA A 74 -3.29 -12.26 -31.18
C ALA A 74 -4.50 -13.06 -31.70
N LYS A 75 -5.57 -13.17 -30.90
CA LYS A 75 -6.82 -13.86 -31.27
C LYS A 75 -7.78 -12.97 -32.09
N ASN A 76 -7.66 -11.63 -32.01
CA ASN A 76 -8.58 -10.67 -32.61
C ASN A 76 -7.96 -9.74 -33.68
N GLY A 77 -6.66 -9.80 -33.92
CA GLY A 77 -6.01 -9.27 -35.14
C GLY A 77 -5.61 -7.79 -35.15
N GLU A 78 -5.90 -7.02 -34.11
CA GLU A 78 -5.44 -5.64 -33.96
C GLU A 78 -4.71 -5.48 -32.62
N ILE A 79 -3.43 -5.09 -32.68
CA ILE A 79 -2.60 -4.83 -31.50
C ILE A 79 -2.23 -3.34 -31.54
N GLU A 80 -3.06 -2.49 -30.94
CA GLU A 80 -2.61 -1.16 -30.53
C GLU A 80 -1.80 -1.29 -29.24
N LYS A 81 -0.50 -1.02 -29.32
CA LYS A 81 0.40 -0.94 -28.16
C LYS A 81 0.20 0.41 -27.48
N GLU A 82 -0.60 0.47 -26.43
CA GLU A 82 -0.32 1.43 -25.36
C GLU A 82 0.65 0.77 -24.38
N ASP A 83 1.88 1.27 -24.37
CA ASP A 83 2.92 0.91 -23.43
C ASP A 83 2.59 1.50 -22.05
N ASN A 84 1.63 0.88 -21.37
CA ASN A 84 1.21 1.23 -20.01
C ASN A 84 2.10 0.52 -18.97
N SER A 85 3.41 0.39 -19.24
CA SER A 85 4.40 -0.05 -18.28
C SER A 85 4.62 1.03 -17.21
N MET A 86 3.62 1.23 -16.35
CA MET A 86 3.83 2.03 -15.15
C MET A 86 4.68 1.20 -14.18
N PRO A 87 5.89 1.67 -13.82
CA PRO A 87 6.71 1.00 -12.83
C PRO A 87 5.94 0.91 -11.51
N LEU A 88 5.82 -0.31 -10.98
CA LEU A 88 5.22 -0.56 -9.68
C LEU A 88 6.24 -0.16 -8.61
N LYS A 89 5.90 0.81 -7.76
CA LYS A 89 6.71 1.08 -6.57
C LYS A 89 6.57 -0.08 -5.60
N SER A 90 7.63 -0.38 -4.89
CA SER A 90 7.64 -1.38 -3.83
C SER A 90 8.38 -0.86 -2.62
N ILE A 91 8.03 -1.40 -1.46
CA ILE A 91 8.71 -1.13 -0.19
C ILE A 91 9.07 -2.44 0.47
N ALA A 92 10.24 -2.48 1.11
CA ALA A 92 10.64 -3.58 1.97
C ALA A 92 10.20 -3.28 3.39
N ILE A 93 9.30 -4.11 3.94
CA ILE A 93 8.71 -3.91 5.27
C ILE A 93 8.74 -5.20 6.09
N ASP A 94 8.70 -5.04 7.41
CA ASP A 94 8.57 -6.17 8.34
C ASP A 94 7.27 -6.94 8.13
N LYS A 95 7.33 -8.27 8.26
CA LYS A 95 6.19 -9.19 8.16
C LYS A 95 5.00 -8.75 9.02
N GLY A 96 5.23 -8.22 10.22
CA GLY A 96 4.18 -7.73 11.10
C GLY A 96 3.41 -6.54 10.52
N ILE A 97 4.13 -5.58 9.90
CA ILE A 97 3.51 -4.43 9.21
C ILE A 97 2.70 -4.93 8.02
N TYR A 98 3.29 -5.81 7.20
CA TYR A 98 2.62 -6.41 6.05
C TYR A 98 1.31 -7.11 6.44
N LEU A 99 1.32 -7.93 7.49
CA LEU A 99 0.11 -8.63 7.96
C LEU A 99 -0.98 -7.67 8.45
N ARG A 100 -0.60 -6.55 9.08
CA ARG A 100 -1.57 -5.51 9.48
C ARG A 100 -2.14 -4.77 8.27
N LEU A 101 -1.30 -4.43 7.28
CA LEU A 101 -1.77 -3.85 6.02
C LEU A 101 -2.73 -4.77 5.27
N LEU A 102 -2.46 -6.08 5.25
CA LEU A 102 -3.38 -7.07 4.70
C LEU A 102 -4.74 -7.05 5.41
N SER A 103 -4.75 -6.93 6.74
CA SER A 103 -6.00 -6.95 7.51
C SER A 103 -6.91 -5.76 7.26
N VAL A 104 -6.34 -4.64 6.80
CA VAL A 104 -7.07 -3.40 6.47
C VAL A 104 -7.26 -3.20 4.96
N GLY A 105 -6.84 -4.16 4.15
CA GLY A 105 -7.00 -4.13 2.69
C GLY A 105 -6.06 -3.15 1.97
N LEU A 106 -4.93 -2.77 2.58
CA LEU A 106 -3.88 -1.93 1.99
C LEU A 106 -2.64 -2.74 1.54
N ALA A 107 -2.81 -4.04 1.42
CA ALA A 107 -1.85 -4.95 0.81
C ALA A 107 -2.59 -6.10 0.14
N SER A 108 -1.93 -6.74 -0.83
CA SER A 108 -2.43 -7.94 -1.50
C SER A 108 -1.49 -9.13 -1.26
N ILE A 109 -2.07 -10.33 -1.14
CA ILE A 109 -1.32 -11.58 -1.05
C ILE A 109 -0.89 -12.00 -2.47
N ASP A 110 0.40 -12.29 -2.67
CA ASP A 110 0.82 -13.09 -3.81
C ASP A 110 0.57 -14.58 -3.51
N GLY A 111 0.23 -15.40 -4.51
CA GLY A 111 -0.05 -16.82 -4.28
C GLY A 111 1.12 -17.60 -3.65
N GLY A 112 2.35 -17.06 -3.71
CA GLY A 112 3.56 -17.65 -3.12
C GLY A 112 3.66 -17.47 -1.60
N THR A 113 3.07 -16.41 -1.05
CA THR A 113 3.10 -16.06 0.38
C THR A 113 1.99 -16.71 1.21
N LEU A 114 1.11 -17.51 0.60
CA LEU A 114 0.02 -18.23 1.26
C LEU A 114 0.47 -19.28 2.29
N SER A 115 1.75 -19.68 2.29
CA SER A 115 2.28 -20.54 3.34
C SER A 115 2.91 -19.70 4.47
N LEU A 116 2.15 -19.49 5.55
CA LEU A 116 2.54 -18.72 6.75
C LEU A 116 3.91 -19.14 7.34
N GLY A 117 4.31 -20.40 7.15
CA GLY A 117 5.59 -20.96 7.60
C GLY A 117 6.80 -20.68 6.69
N LEU A 118 6.60 -20.21 5.46
CA LEU A 118 7.67 -19.84 4.52
C LEU A 118 7.73 -18.33 4.23
N MET A 119 6.85 -17.55 4.85
CA MET A 119 6.83 -16.10 4.70
C MET A 119 8.08 -15.48 5.35
N PRO A 120 8.93 -14.77 4.57
CA PRO A 120 10.16 -14.18 5.09
C PRO A 120 9.87 -13.05 6.08
N ASP A 121 10.85 -12.72 6.92
CA ASP A 121 10.71 -11.65 7.92
C ASP A 121 10.61 -10.25 7.27
N ILE A 122 11.23 -10.08 6.09
CA ILE A 122 11.12 -8.88 5.27
C ILE A 122 10.33 -9.20 4.00
N ILE A 123 9.25 -8.44 3.78
CA ILE A 123 8.35 -8.58 2.65
C ILE A 123 8.58 -7.42 1.68
N LYS A 124 8.79 -7.75 0.41
CA LYS A 124 8.75 -6.78 -0.68
C LYS A 124 7.29 -6.58 -1.08
N LEU A 125 6.67 -5.53 -0.56
CA LEU A 125 5.28 -5.19 -0.82
C LEU A 125 5.20 -4.30 -2.07
N PRO A 126 4.51 -4.70 -3.16
CA PRO A 126 4.10 -3.77 -4.19
C PRO A 126 3.12 -2.76 -3.58
N VAL A 127 3.41 -1.47 -3.76
CA VAL A 127 2.60 -0.38 -3.22
C VAL A 127 1.46 -0.12 -4.20
N ASP A 128 0.24 -0.42 -3.76
CA ASP A 128 -0.96 -0.07 -4.53
C ASP A 128 -1.28 1.43 -4.44
N LYS A 129 -2.22 1.89 -5.26
CA LYS A 129 -2.59 3.31 -5.36
C LYS A 129 -3.20 3.87 -4.08
N ASP A 130 -3.88 3.05 -3.28
CA ASP A 130 -4.57 3.52 -2.08
C ASP A 130 -3.57 3.66 -0.93
N LEU A 131 -2.63 2.72 -0.77
CA LEU A 131 -1.50 2.86 0.15
C LEU A 131 -0.60 4.04 -0.24
N GLU A 132 -0.27 4.19 -1.52
CA GLU A 132 0.52 5.32 -2.01
C GLU A 132 -0.16 6.66 -1.71
N LEU A 133 -1.46 6.76 -1.98
CA LEU A 133 -2.24 7.96 -1.70
C LEU A 133 -2.27 8.27 -0.20
N MET A 134 -2.51 7.28 0.65
CA MET A 134 -2.51 7.47 2.11
C MET A 134 -1.16 8.02 2.59
N LEU A 135 -0.05 7.41 2.18
CA LEU A 135 1.30 7.86 2.55
C LEU A 135 1.61 9.25 1.99
N GLY A 136 1.15 9.57 0.77
CA GLY A 136 1.29 10.90 0.18
C GLY A 136 0.57 11.99 0.96
N ILE A 137 -0.66 11.72 1.43
CA ILE A 137 -1.41 12.66 2.26
C ILE A 137 -0.71 12.87 3.61
N LEU A 138 -0.27 11.79 4.26
CA LEU A 138 0.34 11.85 5.59
C LEU A 138 1.76 12.43 5.60
N SER A 139 2.50 12.33 4.49
CA SER A 139 3.85 12.91 4.35
C SER A 139 3.87 14.41 4.04
N THR A 140 2.70 15.02 3.80
CA THR A 140 2.59 16.45 3.49
C THR A 140 2.68 17.34 4.77
N PHE A 141 2.80 16.74 5.95
CA PHE A 141 2.83 17.41 7.26
C PHE A 141 3.90 16.80 8.18
#